data_AF-A0A2E0F3W2-F1
#
_entry.id   AF-A0A2E0F3W2-F1
#
_cell.length_a   1.000
_cell.length_b   1.000
_cell.length_c   1.000
_cell.angle_alpha   90.00
_cell.angle_beta   90.00
_cell.angle_gamma   90.00
#
_symmetry.space_group_name_H-M   'P 1'
#
loop_
_entity.id
_entity.type
_entity.pdbx_description
1 polymer ?
#
loop_
_entity_poly.entity_id
_entity_poly.type
_entity_poly.pdbx_seq_one_letter_code
_entity_poly.pdbx_strand_id
1 'polypeptide(L)'
;MSMDERRKWYIKTYSGFAVQQMKKYKIPASIILSQGLLESGAGASTLALKSNNHFGIKCHQEWRGKKVYHDDDEKGECFRKYKNPIESYKDHSEFLTTRGRYSFLFKYSIKDYIKWAKGLSKA
;
A
#
# COMPACT_ATOMS: atom_id res chain seq x y z
N MET A 1 18.73 -14.48 -4.23
CA MET A 1 17.93 -14.20 -3.02
C MET A 1 16.68 -15.06 -3.07
N SER A 2 16.48 -15.92 -2.08
CA SER A 2 15.27 -16.71 -1.89
C SER A 2 14.05 -15.83 -1.59
N MET A 3 12.85 -16.41 -1.66
CA MET A 3 11.62 -15.70 -1.31
C MET A 3 11.63 -15.24 0.16
N ASP A 4 12.14 -16.07 1.07
CA ASP A 4 12.21 -15.74 2.49
C ASP A 4 13.17 -14.59 2.76
N GLU A 5 14.36 -14.63 2.16
CA GLU A 5 15.33 -13.53 2.23
C GLU A 5 14.74 -12.23 1.67
N ARG A 6 13.97 -12.30 0.58
CA ARG A 6 13.28 -11.15 0.00
C ARG A 6 12.26 -10.55 0.94
N ARG A 7 11.43 -11.38 1.58
CA ARG A 7 10.44 -10.92 2.55
C ARG A 7 11.10 -10.27 3.75
N LYS A 8 12.17 -10.89 4.29
CA LYS A 8 12.97 -10.31 5.38
C LYS A 8 13.59 -8.97 4.98
N TRP A 9 14.17 -8.88 3.79
CA TRP A 9 14.67 -7.62 3.23
C TRP A 9 13.57 -6.56 3.15
N TYR A 10 12.40 -6.91 2.61
CA TYR A 10 11.29 -5.99 2.44
C TYR A 10 10.79 -5.45 3.79
N ILE A 11 10.59 -6.34 4.77
CA ILE A 11 10.20 -5.99 6.14
C ILE A 11 11.23 -5.06 6.76
N LYS A 12 12.52 -5.37 6.64
CA LYS A 12 13.61 -4.54 7.17
C LYS A 12 13.62 -3.15 6.52
N THR A 13 13.44 -3.08 5.20
CA THR A 13 13.49 -1.84 4.43
C THR A 13 12.31 -0.91 4.76
N TYR A 14 11.09 -1.43 4.91
CA TYR A 14 9.88 -0.59 4.97
C TYR A 14 9.21 -0.50 6.35
N SER A 15 9.55 -1.36 7.30
CA SER A 15 8.94 -1.35 8.66
C SER A 15 9.07 0.00 9.35
N GLY A 16 10.25 0.64 9.28
CA GLY A 16 10.47 1.97 9.86
C GLY A 16 9.53 3.02 9.25
N PHE A 17 9.29 2.97 7.94
CA PHE A 17 8.37 3.89 7.28
C PHE A 17 6.92 3.58 7.59
N ALA A 18 6.52 2.31 7.64
CA ALA A 18 5.18 1.90 8.06
C ALA A 18 4.85 2.39 9.48
N VAL A 19 5.82 2.37 10.40
CA VAL A 19 5.67 2.94 11.76
C VAL A 19 5.52 4.46 11.72
N GLN A 20 6.25 5.17 10.86
CA GLN A 20 6.07 6.62 10.69
C GLN A 20 4.67 6.95 10.17
N GLN A 21 4.19 6.22 9.16
CA GLN A 21 2.85 6.38 8.62
C GLN A 21 1.78 6.04 9.67
N MET A 22 1.97 4.99 10.46
CA MET A 22 1.08 4.65 11.58
C MET A 22 0.95 5.81 12.59
N LYS A 23 2.07 6.41 12.99
CA LYS A 23 2.06 7.54 13.94
C LYS A 23 1.28 8.73 13.39
N LYS A 24 1.44 9.02 12.10
CA LYS A 24 0.82 10.15 11.40
C LYS A 24 -0.65 9.93 11.07
N TYR A 25 -0.98 8.83 10.40
CA TYR A 25 -2.31 8.57 9.84
C TYR A 25 -3.17 7.64 10.71
N LYS A 26 -2.63 7.09 11.81
CA LYS A 26 -3.34 6.20 12.76
C LYS A 26 -3.82 4.86 12.17
N ILE A 27 -3.17 4.39 11.11
CA ILE A 27 -3.35 3.05 10.53
C ILE A 27 -2.32 2.10 11.15
N PRO A 28 -2.65 0.88 11.59
CA PRO A 28 -1.66 -0.04 12.16
C PRO A 28 -0.47 -0.26 11.21
N ALA A 29 0.76 -0.12 11.72
CA ALA A 29 1.96 -0.30 10.90
C ALA A 29 2.05 -1.70 10.27
N SER A 30 1.57 -2.71 10.99
CA SER A 30 1.49 -4.09 10.50
C SER A 30 0.58 -4.22 9.27
N ILE A 31 -0.53 -3.47 9.20
CA ILE A 31 -1.45 -3.44 8.06
C ILE A 31 -0.80 -2.79 6.85
N ILE A 32 -0.20 -1.61 7.03
CA ILE A 32 0.50 -0.91 5.93
C ILE A 32 1.61 -1.81 5.37
N LEU A 33 2.42 -2.40 6.25
CA LEU A 33 3.55 -3.23 5.83
C LEU A 33 3.10 -4.55 5.19
N SER A 34 2.06 -5.20 5.71
CA SER A 34 1.59 -6.48 5.18
C SER A 34 0.93 -6.32 3.82
N GLN A 35 0.10 -5.28 3.62
CA GLN A 35 -0.46 -4.97 2.31
C GLN A 35 0.65 -4.62 1.33
N GLY A 36 1.55 -3.70 1.69
CA GLY A 36 2.68 -3.37 0.84
C GLY A 36 3.52 -4.59 0.48
N LEU A 37 3.74 -5.53 1.40
CA LEU A 37 4.48 -6.77 1.12
C LEU A 37 3.71 -7.71 0.19
N LEU A 38 2.42 -7.89 0.42
CA LEU A 38 1.57 -8.80 -0.35
C LEU A 38 1.36 -8.30 -1.78
N GLU A 39 0.84 -7.08 -1.94
CA GLU A 39 0.45 -6.50 -3.24
C GLU A 39 1.65 -6.29 -4.18
N SER A 40 2.83 -6.01 -3.61
CA SER A 40 4.05 -5.83 -4.41
C SER A 40 4.82 -7.12 -4.66
N GLY A 41 4.38 -8.27 -4.14
CA GLY A 41 5.18 -9.50 -4.14
C GLY A 41 6.55 -9.30 -3.48
N ALA A 42 6.57 -8.64 -2.32
CA ALA A 42 7.78 -8.17 -1.63
C ALA A 42 8.69 -7.31 -2.53
N GLY A 43 8.08 -6.38 -3.27
CA GLY A 43 8.72 -5.41 -4.15
C GLY A 43 9.21 -5.98 -5.49
N ALA A 44 8.83 -7.21 -5.84
CA ALA A 44 9.27 -7.89 -7.05
C ALA A 44 8.24 -7.87 -8.19
N SER A 45 7.00 -7.43 -7.94
CA SER A 45 5.99 -7.35 -9.00
C SER A 45 6.43 -6.38 -10.09
N THR A 46 5.99 -6.65 -11.33
CA THR A 46 6.29 -5.79 -12.49
C THR A 46 5.84 -4.35 -12.23
N LEU A 47 4.67 -4.17 -11.62
CA LEU A 47 4.15 -2.86 -11.26
C LEU A 47 5.05 -2.16 -10.24
N ALA A 48 5.45 -2.83 -9.16
CA ALA A 48 6.34 -2.26 -8.15
C ALA A 48 7.70 -1.87 -8.74
N LEU A 49 8.32 -2.73 -9.55
CA LEU A 49 9.64 -2.47 -10.15
C LEU A 49 9.62 -1.32 -11.17
N LYS A 50 8.58 -1.23 -12.01
CA LYS A 50 8.52 -0.23 -13.09
C LYS A 50 7.96 1.12 -12.65
N SER A 51 7.21 1.16 -11.55
CA SER A 51 6.44 2.34 -11.16
C SER A 51 6.56 2.73 -9.69
N ASN A 52 7.28 1.95 -8.88
CA ASN A 52 7.34 2.10 -7.43
C ASN A 52 5.96 2.06 -6.75
N ASN A 53 4.95 1.47 -7.39
CA ASN A 53 3.61 1.32 -6.82
C ASN A 53 3.51 -0.02 -6.10
N HIS A 54 3.63 0.03 -4.76
CA HIS A 54 3.66 -1.17 -3.92
C HIS A 54 2.27 -1.64 -3.47
N PHE A 55 1.22 -0.90 -3.80
CA PHE A 55 -0.13 -1.09 -3.27
C PHE A 55 -1.19 -1.21 -4.38
N GLY A 56 -0.77 -1.34 -5.64
CA GLY A 56 -1.72 -1.45 -6.76
C GLY A 56 -2.65 -0.26 -6.92
N ILE A 57 -2.27 0.95 -6.48
CA ILE A 57 -3.20 2.08 -6.48
C ILE A 57 -3.46 2.53 -7.92
N LYS A 58 -4.72 2.37 -8.35
CA LYS A 58 -5.21 2.76 -9.67
C LYS A 58 -5.27 4.29 -9.82
N CYS A 59 -5.23 4.75 -11.07
CA CYS A 59 -5.49 6.14 -11.38
C CYS A 59 -6.96 6.46 -11.11
N HIS A 60 -7.21 7.45 -10.26
CA HIS A 60 -8.54 8.01 -10.06
C HIS A 60 -8.61 9.40 -10.69
N GLN A 61 -9.81 9.97 -10.80
CA GLN A 61 -10.04 11.25 -11.50
C GLN A 61 -9.16 12.41 -10.97
N GLU A 62 -8.81 12.38 -9.68
CA GLU A 62 -7.96 13.39 -9.05
C GLU A 62 -6.46 13.19 -9.28
N TRP A 63 -6.02 12.04 -9.82
CA TRP A 63 -4.61 11.78 -10.03
C TRP A 63 -4.05 12.64 -11.17
N ARG A 64 -3.04 13.46 -10.84
CA ARG A 64 -2.33 14.33 -11.79
C ARG A 64 -0.85 13.97 -11.95
N GLY A 65 -0.38 12.96 -11.21
CA GLY A 65 1.00 12.50 -11.26
C GLY A 65 1.31 11.59 -12.45
N LYS A 66 2.51 11.01 -12.45
CA LYS A 66 2.91 10.04 -13.49
C LYS A 66 2.02 8.80 -13.41
N LYS A 67 1.82 8.14 -14.55
CA LYS A 67 1.03 6.92 -14.68
C LYS A 67 1.78 5.84 -15.42
N VAL A 68 1.39 4.60 -15.23
CA VAL A 68 1.79 3.44 -16.02
C VAL A 68 0.54 2.64 -16.37
N TYR A 69 0.54 2.01 -17.53
CA TYR A 69 -0.51 1.06 -17.90
C TYR A 69 0.00 -0.36 -17.69
N HIS A 70 -0.82 -1.18 -17.05
CA HIS A 70 -0.52 -2.58 -16.77
C HIS A 70 -1.81 -3.38 -16.89
N ASP A 71 -1.71 -4.59 -17.42
CA ASP A 71 -2.83 -5.52 -17.44
C ASP A 71 -2.81 -6.24 -16.09
N ASP A 72 -3.85 -6.05 -15.27
CA ASP A 72 -3.96 -6.64 -13.92
C ASP A 72 -5.31 -7.39 -13.81
N ASP A 73 -6.41 -6.69 -13.55
CA ASP A 73 -7.77 -7.25 -13.60
C ASP A 73 -8.34 -7.17 -15.03
N GLU A 74 -8.12 -6.02 -15.68
CA GLU A 74 -8.54 -5.73 -17.04
C GLU A 74 -7.36 -5.26 -17.89
N LYS A 75 -7.55 -5.31 -19.21
CA LYS A 75 -6.52 -4.85 -20.15
C LYS A 75 -6.41 -3.33 -20.13
N GLY A 76 -5.19 -2.84 -20.00
CA GLY A 76 -4.88 -1.41 -20.10
C GLY A 76 -5.29 -0.60 -18.88
N GLU A 77 -5.30 -1.20 -17.69
CA GLU A 77 -5.59 -0.47 -16.46
C GLU A 77 -4.51 0.58 -16.14
N CYS A 78 -4.96 1.73 -15.64
CA CYS A 78 -4.08 2.83 -15.29
C CYS A 78 -3.71 2.73 -13.81
N PHE A 79 -2.41 2.72 -13.54
CA PHE A 79 -1.85 2.75 -12.19
C PHE A 79 -1.02 4.01 -11.96
N ARG A 80 -1.04 4.49 -10.71
CA ARG A 80 -0.17 5.59 -10.28
C ARG A 80 1.29 5.16 -10.37
N LYS A 81 2.16 6.08 -10.78
CA LYS A 81 3.62 5.90 -10.80
C LYS A 81 4.29 6.93 -9.91
N TYR A 82 5.18 6.45 -9.06
CA TYR A 82 5.86 7.24 -8.03
C TYR A 82 7.35 7.34 -8.30
N LYS A 83 7.99 8.36 -7.72
CA LYS A 83 9.43 8.57 -7.81
C LYS A 83 10.20 7.50 -7.04
N ASN A 84 9.65 7.02 -5.92
CA ASN A 84 10.23 5.99 -5.08
C ASN A 84 9.11 5.25 -4.32
N PRO A 85 9.41 4.09 -3.69
CA PRO A 85 8.42 3.31 -2.96
C PRO A 85 7.75 4.08 -1.81
N ILE A 86 8.50 4.95 -1.13
CA ILE A 86 8.04 5.71 0.04
C ILE A 86 6.83 6.59 -0.32
N GLU A 87 6.82 7.18 -1.51
CA GLU A 87 5.68 7.94 -2.01
C GLU A 87 4.42 7.08 -2.16
N SER A 88 4.54 5.82 -2.59
CA SER A 88 3.39 4.91 -2.66
C SER A 88 2.84 4.52 -1.28
N TYR A 89 3.70 4.41 -0.26
CA TYR A 89 3.27 4.18 1.13
C TYR A 89 2.53 5.39 1.71
N LYS A 90 2.98 6.60 1.38
CA LYS A 90 2.30 7.83 1.76
C LYS A 90 0.93 7.91 1.09
N ASP A 91 0.87 7.68 -0.23
CA ASP A 91 -0.38 7.72 -0.99
C ASP A 91 -1.37 6.65 -0.52
N HIS A 92 -0.91 5.44 -0.19
CA HIS A 92 -1.73 4.41 0.44
C HIS A 92 -2.37 4.90 1.77
N SER A 93 -1.58 5.56 2.61
CA SER A 93 -2.06 6.07 3.90
C SER A 93 -3.07 7.21 3.71
N GLU A 94 -2.84 8.08 2.72
CA GLU A 94 -3.76 9.14 2.31
C GLU A 94 -5.05 8.57 1.70
N PHE A 95 -4.95 7.52 0.88
CA PHE A 95 -6.08 6.83 0.29
C PHE A 95 -7.02 6.27 1.37
N LEU A 96 -6.49 5.57 2.36
CA LEU A 96 -7.30 5.01 3.45
C LEU A 96 -7.91 6.09 4.35
N THR A 97 -7.24 7.23 4.54
CA THR A 97 -7.74 8.31 5.41
C THR A 97 -8.73 9.25 4.74
N THR A 98 -8.64 9.43 3.42
CA THR A 98 -9.47 10.41 2.68
C THR A 98 -10.72 9.80 2.05
N ARG A 99 -10.74 8.48 1.82
CA ARG A 99 -11.90 7.82 1.19
C ARG A 99 -12.91 7.39 2.26
N GLY A 100 -14.10 7.98 2.19
CA GLY A 100 -15.19 7.78 3.17
C GLY A 100 -15.53 6.31 3.45
N ARG A 101 -15.41 5.41 2.46
CA ARG A 101 -15.64 3.96 2.63
C ARG A 101 -14.76 3.32 3.71
N TYR A 102 -13.56 3.85 3.96
CA TYR A 102 -12.64 3.32 4.99
C TYR A 102 -12.72 4.05 6.32
N SER A 103 -13.50 5.13 6.42
CA SER A 103 -13.60 5.97 7.64
C SER A 103 -13.95 5.17 8.90
N PHE A 104 -14.75 4.11 8.78
CA PHE A 104 -15.14 3.28 9.90
C PHE A 104 -13.97 2.49 10.53
N LEU A 105 -12.90 2.23 9.77
CA LEU A 105 -11.71 1.54 10.28
C LEU A 105 -11.04 2.32 11.40
N PHE A 106 -11.10 3.65 11.33
CA PHE A 106 -10.50 4.54 12.32
C PHE A 106 -11.27 4.58 13.65
N LYS A 107 -12.43 3.92 13.73
CA LYS A 107 -13.13 3.65 15.00
C LYS A 107 -12.54 2.44 15.74
N TYR A 108 -11.70 1.64 15.07
CA TYR A 108 -11.04 0.50 15.68
C TYR A 108 -9.74 0.94 16.38
N SER A 109 -9.37 0.21 17.43
CA SER A 109 -8.08 0.40 18.06
C SER A 109 -6.95 0.19 17.05
N ILE A 110 -5.97 1.08 17.06
CA ILE A 110 -4.75 0.96 16.23
C ILE A 110 -3.93 -0.30 16.56
N LYS A 111 -4.18 -0.94 17.71
CA LYS A 111 -3.54 -2.20 18.10
C LYS A 111 -4.29 -3.44 17.59
N ASP A 112 -5.54 -3.30 17.17
CA ASP A 112 -6.38 -4.42 16.71
C ASP A 112 -6.25 -4.61 15.20
N TYR A 113 -5.07 -5.07 14.77
CA TYR A 113 -4.78 -5.28 13.36
C TYR A 113 -5.68 -6.36 12.73
N ILE A 114 -6.20 -7.32 13.51
CA ILE A 114 -7.11 -8.36 13.00
C ILE A 114 -8.44 -7.73 12.58
N LYS A 115 -9.01 -6.88 13.43
CA LYS A 115 -10.25 -6.17 13.10
C LYS A 115 -10.06 -5.18 11.95
N TRP A 116 -8.90 -4.53 11.87
CA TRP A 116 -8.51 -3.72 10.72
C TRP A 116 -8.47 -4.52 9.42
N ALA A 117 -7.77 -5.66 9.39
CA ALA A 117 -7.68 -6.52 8.19
C ALA A 117 -9.07 -7.01 7.74
N LYS A 118 -9.89 -7.48 8.69
CA LYS A 118 -11.28 -7.89 8.41
C LYS A 118 -12.13 -6.72 7.91
N GLY A 119 -11.90 -5.51 8.43
CA GLY A 119 -12.59 -4.31 7.99
C GLY A 119 -12.22 -3.91 6.56
N LEU A 120 -10.93 -3.94 6.21
CA LEU A 120 -10.45 -3.63 4.86
C LEU A 120 -11.09 -4.54 3.80
N SER A 121 -11.25 -5.83 4.10
CA SER A 121 -11.92 -6.78 3.19
C SER A 121 -13.42 -6.53 3.01
N LYS A 122 -14.07 -5.83 3.94
CA LYS A 122 -15.52 -5.53 3.88
C LYS A 122 -15.83 -4.19 3.23
N ALA A 123 -14.85 -3.28 3.23
CA ALA A 123 -14.99 -1.91 2.76
C ALA A 123 -15.10 -1.87 1.25
#